data_AF-A0A3L6JGF3-F1
#
_entry.id   AF-A0A3L6JGF3-F1
#
_cell.length_a   1.000
_cell.length_b   1.000
_cell.length_c   1.000
_cell.angle_alpha   90.00
_cell.angle_beta   90.00
_cell.angle_gamma   90.00
#
_symmetry.space_group_name_H-M   'P 1'
#
loop_
_entity.id
_entity.type
_entity.pdbx_description
1 polymer ?
#
loop_
_entity_poly.entity_id
_entity_poly.type
_entity_poly.pdbx_seq_one_letter_code
_entity_poly.pdbx_strand_id
1 'polypeptide(L)'
;MANRNWHLTTGFLIYVVFTIAWNLYVGWDKDNLVWMTLGIMSVLWGVDLPDYDQQMMWFEHRDIRTHSALIALVFFLVTYLLTPPDVYLFVAPALALFFMGNASHFFLDEFPVWAGSGDPKKAGGLKKGGTLASVLWFIQGISGAEIYKKLEGTYLIHLPMKIPDADRHRDKSGKVEIEIHQRETLAKNTTRIWLFVNALVSLVLAFLSLNAVAHWL
;
A
#
# COMPACT_ATOMS: atom_id res chain seq x y z
N MET A 1 -6.97 7.31 11.94
CA MET A 1 -7.09 6.20 12.91
C MET A 1 -7.81 4.97 12.37
N ALA A 2 -9.02 5.07 11.79
CA ALA A 2 -9.71 3.85 11.34
C ALA A 2 -9.10 3.19 10.08
N ASN A 3 -8.30 3.89 9.26
CA ASN A 3 -7.60 3.28 8.11
C ASN A 3 -6.44 2.37 8.58
N ARG A 4 -5.62 2.84 9.54
CA ARG A 4 -4.49 2.07 10.10
C ARG A 4 -4.88 0.68 10.62
N ASN A 5 -6.04 0.53 11.24
CA ASN A 5 -6.51 -0.77 11.70
C ASN A 5 -6.73 -1.76 10.53
N TRP A 6 -7.17 -1.26 9.38
CA TRP A 6 -7.37 -2.06 8.17
C TRP A 6 -6.06 -2.44 7.50
N HIS A 7 -5.12 -1.51 7.46
CA HIS A 7 -3.75 -1.77 7.04
C HIS A 7 -3.14 -2.92 7.86
N LEU A 8 -3.15 -2.78 9.20
CA LEU A 8 -2.61 -3.80 10.12
C LEU A 8 -3.35 -5.14 10.01
N THR A 9 -4.69 -5.12 9.90
CA THR A 9 -5.49 -6.34 9.75
C THR A 9 -5.16 -7.06 8.45
N THR A 10 -5.06 -6.34 7.33
CA THR A 10 -4.71 -6.91 6.03
C THR A 10 -3.29 -7.46 6.03
N GLY A 11 -2.33 -6.75 6.61
CA GLY A 11 -0.97 -7.26 6.82
C GLY A 11 -0.94 -8.56 7.59
N PHE A 12 -1.70 -8.63 8.69
CA PHE A 12 -1.83 -9.85 9.48
C PHE A 12 -2.42 -11.01 8.67
N LEU A 13 -3.46 -10.76 7.86
CA LEU A 13 -4.05 -11.77 6.98
C LEU A 13 -3.04 -12.28 5.93
N ILE A 14 -2.28 -11.37 5.31
CA ILE A 14 -1.21 -11.72 4.36
C ILE A 14 -0.18 -12.63 5.04
N TYR A 15 0.25 -12.28 6.25
CA TYR A 15 1.16 -13.12 7.02
C TYR A 15 0.60 -14.50 7.30
N VAL A 16 -0.67 -14.62 7.71
CA VAL A 16 -1.30 -15.93 7.96
C VAL A 16 -1.33 -16.78 6.69
N VAL A 17 -1.79 -16.22 5.57
CA VAL A 17 -1.87 -16.92 4.28
C VAL A 17 -0.47 -17.35 3.81
N PHE A 18 0.49 -16.43 3.84
CA PHE A 18 1.87 -16.73 3.45
C PHE A 18 2.48 -17.80 4.34
N THR A 19 2.30 -17.71 5.67
CA THR A 19 2.87 -18.67 6.62
C THR A 19 2.31 -20.07 6.39
N ILE A 20 1.00 -20.20 6.14
CA ILE A 20 0.37 -21.48 5.79
C ILE A 20 0.97 -22.01 4.49
N ALA A 21 1.00 -21.20 3.43
CA ALA A 21 1.54 -21.62 2.14
C ALA A 21 3.02 -22.01 2.21
N TRP A 22 3.82 -21.24 2.94
CA TRP A 22 5.25 -21.49 3.14
C TRP A 22 5.47 -22.78 3.91
N ASN A 23 4.80 -23.00 5.04
CA ASN A 23 4.95 -24.24 5.81
C ASN A 23 4.40 -25.47 5.06
N LEU A 24 3.40 -25.32 4.18
CA LEU A 24 2.99 -26.39 3.28
C LEU A 24 4.07 -26.73 2.24
N TYR A 25 4.89 -25.75 1.85
CA TYR A 25 5.99 -25.92 0.90
C TYR A 25 7.27 -26.49 1.55
N VAL A 26 7.71 -25.94 2.69
CA VAL A 26 8.98 -26.32 3.34
C VAL A 26 8.82 -27.36 4.47
N GLY A 27 7.60 -27.63 4.92
CA GLY A 27 7.32 -28.47 6.10
C GLY A 27 7.27 -27.69 7.41
N TRP A 28 6.65 -28.28 8.44
CA TRP A 28 6.52 -27.69 9.78
C TRP A 28 7.65 -28.16 10.70
N ASP A 29 8.49 -27.24 11.18
CA ASP A 29 9.57 -27.49 12.14
C ASP A 29 9.60 -26.43 13.25
N LYS A 30 10.19 -26.74 14.41
CA LYS A 30 10.34 -25.86 15.57
C LYS A 30 11.18 -24.62 15.24
N ASP A 31 12.14 -24.75 14.34
CA ASP A 31 12.94 -23.63 13.83
C ASP A 31 12.09 -22.63 13.01
N ASN A 32 10.86 -23.03 12.60
CA ASN A 32 9.92 -22.14 11.92
C ASN A 32 9.28 -21.09 12.86
N LEU A 33 9.37 -21.25 14.18
CA LEU A 33 8.78 -20.28 15.13
C LEU A 33 9.49 -18.93 15.11
N VAL A 34 10.82 -18.93 14.96
CA VAL A 34 11.60 -17.70 14.79
C VAL A 34 11.19 -17.03 13.48
N TRP A 35 11.00 -17.83 12.43
CA TRP A 35 10.53 -17.35 11.12
C TRP A 35 9.15 -16.73 11.14
N MET A 36 8.21 -17.37 11.81
CA MET A 36 6.86 -16.85 12.02
C MET A 36 6.90 -15.50 12.73
N THR A 37 7.75 -15.38 13.76
CA THR A 37 7.92 -14.14 14.53
C THR A 37 8.53 -13.02 13.69
N LEU A 38 9.62 -13.30 12.96
CA LEU A 38 10.23 -12.31 12.07
C LEU A 38 9.30 -11.93 10.93
N GLY A 39 8.54 -12.90 10.40
CA GLY A 39 7.59 -12.68 9.32
C GLY A 39 6.43 -11.75 9.72
N ILE A 40 5.81 -11.98 10.89
CA ILE A 40 4.75 -11.10 11.37
C ILE A 40 5.26 -9.69 11.66
N MET A 41 6.44 -9.56 12.28
CA MET A 41 7.04 -8.24 12.52
C MET A 41 7.35 -7.51 11.21
N SER A 42 7.87 -8.24 10.22
CA SER A 42 8.23 -7.69 8.93
C SER A 42 7.02 -7.23 8.12
N VAL A 43 5.94 -8.03 8.05
CA VAL A 43 4.72 -7.59 7.35
C VAL A 43 4.11 -6.37 8.01
N LEU A 44 4.05 -6.34 9.34
CA LEU A 44 3.44 -5.22 10.07
C LEU A 44 4.26 -3.95 9.90
N TRP A 45 5.59 -4.08 9.91
CA TRP A 45 6.47 -2.95 9.63
C TRP A 45 6.34 -2.45 8.19
N GLY A 46 6.27 -3.36 7.21
CA GLY A 46 6.03 -3.00 5.82
C GLY A 46 4.69 -2.28 5.62
N VAL A 47 3.66 -2.71 6.33
CA VAL A 47 2.34 -2.06 6.34
C VAL A 47 2.38 -0.66 6.95
N ASP A 48 3.10 -0.46 8.06
CA ASP A 48 3.13 0.84 8.76
C ASP A 48 4.13 1.83 8.12
N LEU A 49 5.06 1.36 7.28
CA LEU A 49 6.15 2.18 6.73
C LEU A 49 5.67 3.42 5.96
N PRO A 50 4.68 3.35 5.04
CA PRO A 50 4.22 4.55 4.34
C PRO A 50 3.61 5.59 5.29
N ASP A 51 2.96 5.13 6.36
CA ASP A 51 2.34 5.95 7.40
C ASP A 51 3.33 6.45 8.47
N TYR A 52 4.63 6.17 8.32
CA TYR A 52 5.63 6.64 9.25
C TYR A 52 5.75 8.18 9.27
N ASP A 53 5.30 8.85 8.21
CA ASP A 53 5.13 10.32 8.18
C ASP A 53 4.21 10.84 9.30
N GLN A 54 3.21 10.08 9.73
CA GLN A 54 2.34 10.47 10.85
C GLN A 54 3.09 10.57 12.18
N GLN A 55 4.26 9.93 12.29
CA GLN A 55 5.11 9.94 13.49
C GLN A 55 6.25 10.95 13.39
N MET A 56 6.60 11.38 12.17
CA MET A 56 7.73 12.25 11.90
C MET A 56 7.25 13.66 11.58
N MET A 57 7.60 14.64 12.42
CA MET A 57 7.13 16.03 12.32
C MET A 57 7.54 16.77 11.04
N TRP A 58 8.37 16.18 10.17
CA TRP A 58 8.92 16.83 8.97
C TRP A 58 8.21 16.44 7.67
N PHE A 59 7.30 15.47 7.70
CA PHE A 59 6.55 15.04 6.53
C PHE A 59 5.06 15.31 6.72
N GLU A 60 4.42 15.77 5.66
CA GLU A 60 2.96 15.73 5.62
C GLU A 60 2.52 14.27 5.46
N HIS A 61 1.41 13.91 6.10
CA HIS A 61 0.86 12.57 5.92
C HIS A 61 0.51 12.37 4.44
N ARG A 62 0.98 11.26 3.85
CA ARG A 62 0.87 10.92 2.42
C ARG A 62 1.80 11.70 1.52
N ASP A 63 2.97 12.06 2.03
CA ASP A 63 4.04 12.61 1.20
C ASP A 63 4.45 11.62 0.10
N ILE A 64 4.68 12.14 -1.11
CA ILE A 64 5.09 11.34 -2.28
C ILE A 64 6.31 10.45 -2.01
N ARG A 65 7.20 10.85 -1.09
CA ARG A 65 8.40 10.11 -0.72
C ARG A 65 8.11 8.93 0.21
N THR A 66 7.28 9.14 1.23
CA THR A 66 6.90 8.09 2.19
C THR A 66 5.94 7.09 1.55
N HIS A 67 5.06 7.58 0.68
CA HIS A 67 4.14 6.74 -0.10
C HIS A 67 4.76 6.31 -1.44
N SER A 68 6.04 5.93 -1.41
CA SER A 68 6.77 5.38 -2.54
C SER A 68 7.42 4.05 -2.17
N ALA A 69 7.49 3.15 -3.14
CA ALA A 69 8.30 1.95 -3.08
C ALA A 69 9.81 2.24 -3.12
N LEU A 70 10.24 3.50 -3.25
CA LEU A 70 11.66 3.86 -3.23
C LEU A 70 12.34 3.45 -1.93
N ILE A 71 11.71 3.67 -0.77
CA ILE A 71 12.27 3.27 0.53
C ILE A 71 12.41 1.74 0.58
N ALA A 72 11.38 1.01 0.15
CA ALA A 72 11.40 -0.43 0.05
C ALA A 72 12.49 -0.94 -0.91
N LEU A 73 12.68 -0.30 -2.06
CA LEU A 73 13.73 -0.61 -3.03
C LEU A 73 15.12 -0.42 -2.43
N VAL A 74 15.36 0.66 -1.67
CA VAL A 74 16.63 0.87 -0.98
C VAL A 74 16.89 -0.25 0.03
N PHE A 75 15.89 -0.64 0.83
CA PHE A 75 16.02 -1.79 1.73
C PHE A 75 16.33 -3.09 1.00
N PHE A 76 15.67 -3.35 -0.13
CA PHE A 76 15.97 -4.51 -0.98
C PHE A 76 17.42 -4.51 -1.44
N LEU A 77 17.88 -3.41 -2.06
CA LEU A 77 19.22 -3.31 -2.63
C LEU A 77 20.30 -3.45 -1.57
N VAL A 78 20.15 -2.76 -0.43
CA VAL A 78 21.10 -2.86 0.70
C VAL A 78 21.16 -4.29 1.21
N THR A 79 20.02 -4.94 1.40
CA THR A 79 19.96 -6.32 1.89
C THR A 79 20.57 -7.29 0.87
N TYR A 80 20.16 -7.19 -0.39
CA TYR A 80 20.60 -8.10 -1.46
C TYR A 80 22.10 -7.97 -1.78
N LEU A 81 22.65 -6.76 -1.80
CA LEU A 81 24.04 -6.52 -2.18
C LEU A 81 25.03 -6.78 -1.04
N LEU A 82 24.63 -6.60 0.21
CA LEU A 82 25.53 -6.65 1.36
C LEU A 82 25.42 -7.92 2.21
N THR A 83 24.35 -8.70 2.02
CA THR A 83 24.13 -9.92 2.80
C THR A 83 24.78 -11.12 2.12
N PRO A 84 25.63 -11.89 2.82
CA PRO A 84 26.17 -13.15 2.29
C PRO A 84 25.06 -14.11 1.83
N PRO A 85 25.26 -14.92 0.79
CA PRO A 85 24.20 -15.76 0.22
C PRO A 85 23.51 -16.69 1.23
N ASP A 86 24.28 -17.33 2.09
CA ASP A 86 23.81 -18.23 3.16
C ASP A 86 22.92 -17.49 4.17
N VAL A 87 23.25 -16.24 4.48
CA VAL A 87 22.42 -15.37 5.33
C VAL A 87 21.23 -14.80 4.57
N TYR A 88 21.34 -14.57 3.26
CA TYR A 88 20.25 -14.05 2.44
C TYR A 88 19.12 -15.08 2.28
N LEU A 89 19.46 -16.36 2.11
CA LEU A 89 18.51 -17.48 2.14
C LEU A 89 17.68 -17.47 3.42
N PHE A 90 18.31 -17.08 4.53
CA PHE A 90 17.59 -16.80 5.76
C PHE A 90 16.71 -15.56 5.53
N VAL A 91 17.23 -14.34 5.38
CA VAL A 91 16.45 -13.07 5.42
C VAL A 91 15.32 -12.94 4.35
N ALA A 92 15.42 -13.63 3.21
CA ALA A 92 14.53 -13.45 2.06
C ALA A 92 13.01 -13.56 2.33
N PRO A 93 12.49 -14.56 3.09
CA PRO A 93 11.05 -14.67 3.35
C PRO A 93 10.51 -13.52 4.22
N ALA A 94 11.28 -13.06 5.20
CA ALA A 94 10.91 -11.88 6.00
C ALA A 94 10.88 -10.63 5.12
N LEU A 95 11.86 -10.46 4.24
CA LEU A 95 11.93 -9.34 3.32
C LEU A 95 10.75 -9.37 2.31
N ALA A 96 10.38 -10.55 1.83
CA ALA A 96 9.20 -10.73 0.98
C ALA A 96 7.91 -10.35 1.71
N LEU A 97 7.74 -10.77 2.96
CA LEU A 97 6.61 -10.39 3.82
C LEU A 97 6.55 -8.88 4.06
N PHE A 98 7.68 -8.25 4.31
CA PHE A 98 7.76 -6.79 4.40
C PHE A 98 7.24 -6.10 3.14
N PHE A 99 7.71 -6.53 1.95
CA PHE A 99 7.26 -5.93 0.70
C PHE A 99 5.80 -6.22 0.36
N MET A 100 5.28 -7.40 0.71
CA MET A 100 3.85 -7.68 0.58
C MET A 100 3.01 -6.82 1.53
N GLY A 101 3.51 -6.57 2.75
CA GLY A 101 2.91 -5.61 3.68
C GLY A 101 2.85 -4.21 3.09
N ASN A 102 3.97 -3.71 2.56
CA ASN A 102 4.05 -2.41 1.90
C ASN A 102 3.13 -2.31 0.67
N ALA A 103 3.09 -3.34 -0.17
CA ALA A 103 2.18 -3.40 -1.31
C ALA A 103 0.71 -3.34 -0.85
N SER A 104 0.37 -4.06 0.22
CA SER A 104 -0.99 -4.06 0.75
C SER A 104 -1.40 -2.69 1.27
N HIS A 105 -0.47 -1.92 1.84
CA HIS A 105 -0.72 -0.55 2.25
C HIS A 105 -1.16 0.29 1.04
N PHE A 106 -0.35 0.28 -0.03
CA PHE A 106 -0.65 1.05 -1.23
C PHE A 106 -1.96 0.62 -1.90
N PHE A 107 -2.26 -0.68 -1.94
CA PHE A 107 -3.55 -1.15 -2.45
C PHE A 107 -4.72 -0.71 -1.58
N LEU A 108 -4.60 -0.72 -0.26
CA LEU A 108 -5.68 -0.26 0.62
C LEU A 108 -5.90 1.25 0.51
N ASP A 109 -4.86 2.01 0.27
CA ASP A 109 -4.98 3.45 0.01
C ASP A 109 -5.55 3.75 -1.38
N GLU A 110 -5.29 2.89 -2.37
CA GLU A 110 -5.93 2.94 -3.69
C GLU A 110 -7.42 2.54 -3.62
N PHE A 111 -7.73 1.54 -2.79
CA PHE A 111 -9.05 0.95 -2.62
C PHE A 111 -9.55 1.11 -1.18
N PRO A 112 -9.80 2.35 -0.68
CA PRO A 112 -10.15 2.57 0.72
C PRO A 112 -11.44 1.84 1.11
N VAL A 113 -11.44 1.33 2.35
CA VAL A 113 -12.54 0.51 2.86
C VAL A 113 -13.85 1.29 2.94
N TRP A 114 -14.89 0.72 2.33
CA TRP A 114 -16.21 1.32 2.23
C TRP A 114 -16.91 1.43 3.59
N ALA A 115 -17.28 2.65 3.97
CA ALA A 115 -18.05 2.94 5.18
C ALA A 115 -19.57 2.89 4.96
N GLY A 116 -20.12 1.89 4.28
CA GLY A 116 -21.55 1.52 4.34
C GLY A 116 -22.63 2.50 3.83
N SER A 117 -22.37 3.81 3.75
CA SER A 117 -23.34 4.82 3.34
C SER A 117 -22.97 5.31 1.96
N GLY A 118 -23.77 4.99 0.94
CA GLY A 118 -23.59 5.42 -0.45
C GLY A 118 -23.68 6.94 -0.71
N ASP A 119 -23.43 7.77 0.30
CA ASP A 119 -23.38 9.22 0.24
C ASP A 119 -22.01 9.71 0.77
N PRO A 120 -21.09 10.16 -0.11
CA PRO A 120 -19.75 10.61 0.27
C PRO A 120 -19.76 11.78 1.26
N LYS A 121 -20.84 12.57 1.31
CA LYS A 121 -20.98 13.70 2.23
C LYS A 121 -21.47 13.30 3.64
N LYS A 122 -22.02 12.08 3.79
CA LYS A 122 -22.45 11.50 5.07
C LYS A 122 -21.49 10.43 5.60
N ALA A 123 -20.42 10.12 4.88
CA ALA A 123 -19.34 9.21 5.29
C ALA A 123 -18.43 9.83 6.38
N GLY A 124 -19.04 10.54 7.34
CA GLY A 124 -18.40 11.01 8.55
C GLY A 124 -17.99 9.81 9.40
N GLY A 125 -16.75 9.37 9.19
CA GLY A 125 -16.09 8.33 9.97
C GLY A 125 -16.39 6.92 9.48
N LEU A 126 -15.30 6.19 9.20
CA LEU A 126 -15.24 4.73 9.13
C LEU A 126 -15.92 4.12 10.37
N LYS A 127 -17.20 3.75 10.25
CA LYS A 127 -17.89 3.00 11.31
C LYS A 127 -17.31 1.58 11.38
N LYS A 128 -17.06 1.11 12.60
CA LYS A 128 -16.46 -0.19 12.99
C LYS A 128 -17.17 -1.47 12.47
N GLY A 129 -18.07 -1.41 11.50
CA GLY A 129 -18.93 -2.53 11.07
C GLY A 129 -18.56 -3.21 9.75
N GLY A 130 -17.38 -2.96 9.17
CA GLY A 130 -17.13 -3.23 7.75
C GLY A 130 -16.48 -4.57 7.35
N THR A 131 -16.01 -5.43 8.27
CA THR A 131 -15.11 -6.55 7.90
C THR A 131 -15.77 -7.62 7.04
N LEU A 132 -16.89 -8.16 7.51
CA LEU A 132 -17.62 -9.19 6.76
C LEU A 132 -18.29 -8.59 5.52
N ALA A 133 -18.82 -7.37 5.63
CA ALA A 133 -19.49 -6.68 4.54
C ALA A 133 -18.54 -6.34 3.39
N SER A 134 -17.31 -5.89 3.68
CA SER A 134 -16.30 -5.56 2.65
C SER A 134 -15.73 -6.80 1.97
N VAL A 135 -15.57 -7.91 2.71
CA VAL A 135 -15.15 -9.21 2.16
C VAL A 135 -16.26 -9.81 1.30
N LEU A 136 -17.50 -9.87 1.79
CA LEU A 136 -18.65 -10.33 1.01
C LEU A 136 -18.88 -9.45 -0.23
N TRP A 137 -18.64 -8.15 -0.13
CA TRP A 137 -18.70 -7.18 -1.23
C TRP A 137 -17.65 -7.43 -2.31
N PHE A 138 -16.41 -7.80 -1.93
CA PHE A 138 -15.36 -8.18 -2.89
C PHE A 138 -15.69 -9.49 -3.61
N ILE A 139 -16.30 -10.44 -2.89
CA ILE A 139 -16.69 -11.76 -3.42
C ILE A 139 -17.93 -11.68 -4.33
N GLN A 140 -18.84 -10.74 -4.10
CA GLN A 140 -20.13 -10.65 -4.80
C GLN A 140 -20.06 -10.10 -6.24
N GLY A 141 -18.87 -9.79 -6.76
CA GLY A 141 -18.68 -9.50 -8.18
C GLY A 141 -19.33 -8.18 -8.61
N ILE A 142 -18.60 -7.09 -8.41
CA ILE A 142 -19.05 -5.75 -8.79
C ILE A 142 -18.46 -5.37 -10.14
N SER A 143 -19.22 -4.60 -10.93
CA SER A 143 -18.70 -4.01 -12.15
C SER A 143 -17.57 -3.01 -11.85
N GLY A 144 -16.51 -2.98 -12.65
CA GLY A 144 -15.38 -2.06 -12.43
C GLY A 144 -15.79 -0.58 -12.28
N ALA A 145 -16.91 -0.17 -12.88
CA ALA A 145 -17.46 1.18 -12.77
C ALA A 145 -18.03 1.53 -11.37
N GLU A 146 -18.62 0.56 -10.67
CA GLU A 146 -19.14 0.77 -9.31
C GLU A 146 -18.02 0.80 -8.27
N ILE A 147 -16.97 0.00 -8.45
CA ILE A 147 -15.72 0.09 -7.71
C ILE A 147 -15.14 1.50 -7.90
N TYR A 148 -15.04 1.96 -9.15
CA TYR A 148 -14.47 3.27 -9.49
C TYR A 148 -15.18 4.46 -8.83
N LYS A 149 -16.52 4.46 -8.85
CA LYS A 149 -17.36 5.54 -8.31
C LYS A 149 -17.38 5.59 -6.78
N LYS A 150 -17.28 4.43 -6.12
CA LYS A 150 -17.35 4.33 -4.65
C LYS A 150 -16.02 4.59 -3.95
N LEU A 151 -14.91 4.47 -4.68
CA LEU A 151 -13.54 4.80 -4.23
C LEU A 151 -13.14 6.24 -4.55
N GLU A 152 -14.09 7.09 -4.92
CA GLU A 152 -13.81 8.47 -5.34
C GLU A 152 -13.41 9.43 -4.21
N GLY A 153 -13.41 8.97 -2.95
CA GLY A 153 -13.15 9.83 -1.81
C GLY A 153 -11.74 9.72 -1.23
N THR A 154 -11.05 10.87 -1.15
CA THR A 154 -10.23 11.31 0.01
C THR A 154 -8.75 10.91 0.17
N TYR A 155 -8.09 10.30 -0.83
CA TYR A 155 -6.65 10.01 -0.74
C TYR A 155 -5.92 10.70 -1.89
N LEU A 156 -5.24 11.81 -1.60
CA LEU A 156 -4.34 12.50 -2.51
C LEU A 156 -2.93 12.45 -1.92
N ILE A 157 -1.94 12.20 -2.78
CA ILE A 157 -0.53 12.24 -2.40
C ILE A 157 -0.06 13.69 -2.35
N HIS A 158 0.58 14.06 -1.25
CA HIS A 158 1.16 15.38 -1.02
C HIS A 158 2.52 15.51 -1.71
N LEU A 159 2.75 16.67 -2.30
CA LEU A 159 3.98 17.04 -2.97
C LEU A 159 4.85 17.89 -2.03
N PRO A 160 6.18 17.78 -2.10
CA PRO A 160 7.08 18.56 -1.26
C PRO A 160 7.08 20.06 -1.59
N MET A 161 6.43 20.46 -2.69
CA MET A 161 6.33 21.83 -3.15
C MET A 161 5.04 22.05 -3.94
N LYS A 162 4.55 23.30 -3.93
CA LYS A 162 3.43 23.74 -4.77
C LYS A 162 3.79 23.63 -6.24
N ILE A 163 2.88 23.09 -7.04
CA ILE A 163 2.99 23.05 -8.50
C ILE A 163 1.81 23.80 -9.13
N PRO A 164 2.04 24.51 -10.26
CA PRO A 164 0.95 25.14 -10.99
C PRO A 164 0.04 24.08 -11.62
N ASP A 165 -1.26 24.30 -11.53
CA ASP A 165 -2.31 23.52 -12.17
C ASP A 165 -3.20 24.46 -12.97
N ALA A 166 -3.38 24.17 -14.25
CA ALA A 166 -4.15 25.01 -15.15
C ALA A 166 -5.53 24.39 -15.35
N ASP A 167 -6.56 25.04 -14.83
CA ASP A 167 -7.94 24.64 -15.07
C ASP A 167 -8.52 25.42 -16.25
N ARG A 168 -9.33 24.75 -17.06
CA ARG A 168 -9.96 25.34 -18.24
C ARG A 168 -11.45 25.41 -18.02
N HIS A 169 -11.97 26.60 -17.77
CA HIS A 169 -13.40 26.85 -17.72
C HIS A 169 -13.87 27.60 -18.97
N ARG A 170 -15.11 27.35 -19.37
CA ARG A 170 -15.80 28.19 -20.36
C ARG A 170 -16.59 29.24 -19.62
N ASP A 171 -16.39 30.50 -20.01
CA ASP A 171 -17.22 31.58 -19.53
C ASP A 171 -18.65 31.48 -20.09
N LYS A 172 -19.54 32.39 -19.67
CA LYS A 172 -20.92 32.46 -20.17
C LYS A 172 -21.00 32.84 -21.65
N SER A 173 -19.92 33.34 -22.25
CA SER A 173 -19.84 33.71 -23.68
C SER A 173 -19.30 32.57 -24.56
N GLY A 174 -18.88 31.45 -23.96
CA GLY A 174 -18.28 30.31 -24.64
C GLY A 174 -16.77 30.43 -24.87
N LYS A 175 -16.14 31.50 -24.38
CA LYS A 175 -14.68 31.70 -24.42
C LYS A 175 -14.03 30.80 -23.38
N VAL A 176 -12.96 30.11 -23.77
CA VAL A 176 -12.14 29.31 -22.87
C VAL A 176 -11.20 30.24 -22.11
N GLU A 177 -11.34 30.27 -20.80
CA GLU A 177 -10.40 30.92 -19.88
C GLU A 177 -9.51 29.85 -19.23
N ILE A 178 -8.27 30.23 -18.92
CA ILE A 178 -7.30 29.36 -18.24
C ILE A 178 -6.99 30.01 -16.90
N GLU A 179 -7.39 29.38 -15.81
CA GLU A 179 -7.03 29.80 -14.46
C GLU A 179 -5.86 28.94 -13.97
N ILE A 180 -4.77 29.60 -13.52
CA ILE A 180 -3.61 28.90 -12.97
C ILE A 180 -3.70 28.93 -11.45
N HIS A 181 -4.01 27.79 -10.86
CA HIS A 181 -3.99 27.59 -9.42
C HIS A 181 -2.67 26.94 -8.99
N GLN A 182 -2.33 27.04 -7.71
CA GLN A 182 -1.24 26.28 -7.11
C GLN A 182 -1.84 25.09 -6.36
N ARG A 183 -1.33 23.88 -6.59
CA ARG A 183 -1.73 22.68 -5.84
C ARG A 183 -0.54 22.07 -5.10
N GLU A 184 -0.81 21.48 -3.95
CA GLU A 184 0.17 20.76 -3.10
C GLU A 184 0.01 19.25 -3.18
N THR A 185 -0.86 18.77 -4.06
CA THR A 185 -1.17 17.34 -4.18
C THR A 185 -1.16 16.87 -5.63
N LEU A 186 -0.95 15.58 -5.83
CA LEU A 186 -1.16 14.94 -7.11
C LEU A 186 -2.65 14.96 -7.47
N ALA A 187 -2.97 15.19 -8.74
CA ALA A 187 -4.32 14.98 -9.25
C ALA A 187 -4.80 13.57 -8.91
N LYS A 188 -6.10 13.39 -8.73
CA LYS A 188 -6.71 12.12 -8.29
C LYS A 188 -6.25 10.92 -9.12
N ASN A 189 -6.35 11.00 -10.45
CA ASN A 189 -5.92 9.91 -11.33
C ASN A 189 -4.42 9.63 -11.22
N THR A 190 -3.61 10.66 -11.02
CA THR A 190 -2.16 10.53 -10.85
C THR A 190 -1.82 9.90 -9.50
N THR A 191 -2.50 10.28 -8.41
CA THR A 191 -2.39 9.61 -7.10
C THR A 191 -2.69 8.13 -7.24
N ARG A 192 -3.73 7.77 -8.00
CA ARG A 192 -4.11 6.38 -8.17
C ARG A 192 -3.08 5.53 -8.91
N ILE A 193 -2.64 6.05 -10.05
CA ILE A 193 -1.55 5.43 -10.82
C ILE A 193 -0.30 5.32 -9.96
N TRP A 194 0.01 6.36 -9.17
CA TRP A 194 1.15 6.37 -8.26
C TRP A 194 1.07 5.23 -7.24
N LEU A 195 -0.03 5.11 -6.50
CA LEU A 195 -0.22 4.06 -5.50
C LEU A 195 -0.17 2.66 -6.15
N PHE A 196 -0.88 2.47 -7.25
CA PHE A 196 -0.91 1.19 -7.97
C PHE A 196 0.47 0.76 -8.47
N VAL A 197 1.23 1.67 -9.09
CA VAL A 197 2.60 1.39 -9.56
C VAL A 197 3.52 1.06 -8.40
N ASN A 198 3.48 1.81 -7.30
CA ASN A 198 4.31 1.52 -6.13
C ASN A 198 3.93 0.19 -5.44
N ALA A 199 2.64 -0.18 -5.47
CA ALA A 199 2.18 -1.49 -5.03
C ALA A 199 2.76 -2.62 -5.88
N LEU A 200 2.70 -2.48 -7.20
CA LEU A 200 3.29 -3.45 -8.13
C LEU A 200 4.80 -3.57 -7.97
N VAL A 201 5.52 -2.45 -7.84
CA VAL A 201 6.97 -2.46 -7.57
C VAL A 201 7.26 -3.24 -6.29
N SER A 202 6.50 -3.00 -5.22
CA SER A 202 6.68 -3.75 -3.96
C SER A 202 6.41 -5.24 -4.13
N LEU A 203 5.38 -5.65 -4.89
CA LEU A 203 5.16 -7.07 -5.19
C LEU A 203 6.29 -7.69 -6.02
N VAL A 204 6.86 -6.95 -6.98
CA VAL A 204 8.03 -7.40 -7.75
C VAL A 204 9.22 -7.59 -6.82
N LEU A 205 9.47 -6.67 -5.88
CA LEU A 205 10.54 -6.83 -4.88
C LEU A 205 10.30 -8.04 -3.97
N ALA A 206 9.05 -8.32 -3.58
CA ALA A 206 8.70 -9.52 -2.83
C ALA A 206 9.05 -10.80 -3.61
N PHE A 207 8.64 -10.84 -4.88
CA PHE A 207 8.95 -11.96 -5.77
C PHE A 207 10.45 -12.14 -6.00
N LEU A 208 11.18 -11.05 -6.26
CA LEU A 208 12.64 -11.08 -6.44
C LEU A 208 13.35 -11.53 -5.17
N SER A 209 12.87 -11.15 -3.99
CA SER A 209 13.45 -11.60 -2.72
C SER A 209 13.37 -13.12 -2.58
N LEU A 210 12.24 -13.71 -2.94
CA LEU A 210 12.05 -15.16 -2.91
C LEU A 210 12.78 -15.88 -4.06
N ASN A 211 12.87 -15.29 -5.25
CA ASN A 211 13.56 -15.93 -6.40
C ASN A 211 15.07 -15.83 -6.31
N ALA A 212 15.61 -14.80 -5.66
CA ALA A 212 17.03 -14.73 -5.37
C ALA A 212 17.48 -15.96 -4.58
N VAL A 213 16.64 -16.51 -3.68
CA VAL A 213 16.90 -17.79 -3.00
C VAL A 213 17.19 -18.92 -4.00
N ALA A 214 16.40 -19.02 -5.08
CA ALA A 214 16.56 -20.07 -6.08
C ALA A 214 17.84 -19.93 -6.94
N HIS A 215 18.45 -18.75 -6.99
CA HIS A 215 19.73 -18.54 -7.69
C HIS A 215 20.95 -18.92 -6.85
N TRP A 216 20.81 -19.01 -5.53
CA TRP A 216 21.89 -19.32 -4.60
C TRP A 216 21.89 -20.77 -4.09
N LEU A 217 20.85 -21.56 -4.43
CA LEU A 217 20.76 -23.00 -4.22
C LEU A 217 21.27 -23.76 -5.46
#